data_AF-A0A212DYT7-F1
#
_entry.id   AF-A0A212DYT7-F1
#
_cell.length_a   1.000
_cell.length_b   1.000
_cell.length_c   1.000
_cell.angle_alpha   90.00
_cell.angle_beta   90.00
_cell.angle_gamma   90.00
#
_symmetry.space_group_name_H-M   'P 1'
#
loop_
_entity.id
_entity.type
_entity.pdbx_description
1 polymer ?
#
loop_
_entity_poly.entity_id
_entity_poly.type
_entity_poly.pdbx_seq_one_letter_code
_entity_poly.pdbx_strand_id
1 'polypeptide(L)'
;MGKDRKKKIDEMSAVLHKFYHGDTMVIPRCWTKTIDGVNLFEWAYTPGVAEACREIIKDQAKVYDLTDKSNRVLIISNGTRVLGLGDIGPWAGEPVMEGKALIFNFLGGIDAMSLSLKTKDPDEFINIVKNITPSVGGINLEDIKKPDCFYILNKLHNELEIPIWHDDQQGTAAVTLAAIINGLKVVGKKIEEARFVIIGLGAANTALMRMLIPAGAKPGNIIIVDSRGILHRDRFDIKNGNPRNGEEEKWQYAKITNLKCLSGNADKALRGADIAVSYSAAKENSVNSKWVKKMASRAIFIAGENPVPSIWPEDLRRSGVEIVCTGRGDYPNQCNNSLIFPAVFRCALDVRASKITMEMTVAASKAVAEYQEKKGLCPKRILPSMNEVGVFIEEAVFVGMKAIEQGIAQKPMNEEKLRKTVESKISLVRNIIKSLMKEKLIKKYK
;
A
#
# COMPACT_ATOMS: atom_id res chain seq x y z
N MET A 1 -15.87 -19.55 13.48
CA MET A 1 -16.07 -19.15 12.07
C MET A 1 -14.87 -18.39 11.49
N GLY A 2 -14.49 -17.20 11.99
CA GLY A 2 -13.32 -16.47 11.47
C GLY A 2 -11.97 -17.19 11.66
N LYS A 3 -11.74 -17.77 12.84
CA LYS A 3 -10.52 -18.54 13.16
C LYS A 3 -10.38 -19.83 12.32
N ASP A 4 -11.46 -20.59 12.19
CA ASP A 4 -11.47 -21.84 11.42
C ASP A 4 -11.29 -21.59 9.92
N ARG A 5 -11.91 -20.50 9.41
CA ARG A 5 -11.71 -20.06 8.03
C ARG A 5 -10.26 -19.64 7.78
N LYS A 6 -9.65 -18.90 8.72
CA LYS A 6 -8.22 -18.53 8.65
C LYS A 6 -7.34 -19.77 8.51
N LYS A 7 -7.52 -20.75 9.39
CA LYS A 7 -6.71 -21.99 9.37
C LYS A 7 -6.77 -22.70 8.01
N LYS A 8 -7.97 -22.82 7.42
CA LYS A 8 -8.15 -23.40 6.08
C LYS A 8 -7.47 -22.60 4.98
N ILE A 9 -7.48 -21.26 5.06
CA ILE A 9 -6.79 -20.40 4.11
C ILE A 9 -5.28 -20.57 4.23
N ASP A 10 -4.75 -20.58 5.45
CA ASP A 10 -3.32 -20.76 5.72
C ASP A 10 -2.81 -22.11 5.17
N GLU A 11 -3.54 -23.20 5.44
CA GLU A 11 -3.23 -24.54 4.94
C GLU A 11 -3.26 -24.60 3.41
N MET A 12 -4.26 -23.99 2.78
CA MET A 12 -4.37 -23.95 1.32
C MET A 12 -3.28 -23.09 0.67
N SER A 13 -2.89 -21.97 1.28
CA SER A 13 -1.87 -21.07 0.72
C SER A 13 -0.53 -21.77 0.52
N ALA A 14 -0.02 -22.48 1.54
CA ALA A 14 1.21 -23.24 1.41
C ALA A 14 1.15 -24.33 0.33
N VAL A 15 -0.01 -25.00 0.22
CA VAL A 15 -0.25 -26.02 -0.80
C VAL A 15 -0.22 -25.44 -2.21
N LEU A 16 -0.87 -24.29 -2.43
CA LEU A 16 -0.92 -23.64 -3.74
C LEU A 16 0.44 -23.11 -4.17
N HIS A 17 1.19 -22.43 -3.29
CA HIS A 17 2.55 -21.98 -3.62
C HIS A 17 3.47 -23.14 -4.00
N LYS A 18 3.35 -24.29 -3.30
CA LYS A 18 4.10 -25.50 -3.65
C LYS A 18 3.71 -26.06 -5.02
N PHE A 19 2.41 -26.07 -5.34
CA PHE A 19 1.91 -26.63 -6.60
C PHE A 19 2.31 -25.79 -7.82
N TYR A 20 2.27 -24.46 -7.68
CA TYR A 20 2.59 -23.54 -8.77
C TYR A 20 4.06 -23.11 -8.82
N HIS A 21 4.86 -23.48 -7.80
CA HIS A 21 6.24 -23.02 -7.62
C HIS A 21 6.36 -21.49 -7.53
N GLY A 22 5.47 -20.88 -6.74
CA GLY A 22 5.26 -19.44 -6.69
C GLY A 22 3.99 -19.00 -7.39
N ASP A 23 3.80 -17.69 -7.50
CA ASP A 23 2.59 -17.04 -7.99
C ASP A 23 2.82 -16.23 -9.29
N THR A 24 4.07 -16.05 -9.70
CA THR A 24 4.43 -15.20 -10.85
C THR A 24 5.33 -15.92 -11.86
N MET A 25 5.36 -15.41 -13.10
CA MET A 25 6.26 -15.90 -14.16
C MET A 25 6.62 -14.77 -15.12
N VAL A 26 7.76 -14.89 -15.80
CA VAL A 26 8.19 -13.97 -16.86
C VAL A 26 7.86 -14.56 -18.23
N ILE A 27 7.19 -13.78 -19.08
CA ILE A 27 6.83 -14.18 -20.44
C ILE A 27 7.35 -13.17 -21.47
N PRO A 28 7.84 -13.60 -22.65
CA PRO A 28 8.17 -12.69 -23.74
C PRO A 28 6.93 -11.92 -24.23
N ARG A 29 7.15 -10.68 -24.68
CA ARG A 29 6.09 -9.79 -25.18
C ARG A 29 6.16 -9.50 -26.68
N CYS A 30 7.22 -9.92 -27.35
CA CYS A 30 7.44 -9.70 -28.77
C CYS A 30 6.68 -10.75 -29.60
N TRP A 31 6.03 -10.30 -30.67
CA TRP A 31 5.38 -11.20 -31.63
C TRP A 31 6.40 -11.77 -32.60
N THR A 32 6.22 -13.04 -32.98
CA THR A 32 6.98 -13.70 -34.03
C THR A 32 6.06 -14.49 -34.95
N LYS A 33 6.43 -14.58 -36.23
CA LYS A 33 5.68 -15.36 -37.22
C LYS A 33 5.80 -16.87 -36.98
N THR A 34 6.90 -17.31 -36.38
CA THR A 34 7.16 -18.69 -35.96
C THR A 34 7.82 -18.66 -34.58
N ILE A 35 7.44 -19.58 -33.68
CA ILE A 35 8.08 -19.72 -32.35
C ILE A 35 9.59 -19.93 -32.50
N ASP A 36 10.01 -20.66 -33.54
CA ASP A 36 11.42 -20.94 -33.88
C ASP A 36 11.98 -19.99 -34.96
N GLY A 37 11.36 -18.82 -35.15
CA GLY A 37 11.76 -17.90 -36.22
C GLY A 37 13.15 -17.33 -36.00
N VAL A 38 14.06 -17.60 -36.94
CA VAL A 38 15.40 -17.02 -37.05
C VAL A 38 15.38 -15.50 -36.81
N ASN A 39 14.36 -14.81 -37.32
CA ASN A 39 14.19 -13.36 -37.18
C ASN A 39 14.01 -12.86 -35.73
N LEU A 40 13.46 -13.66 -34.80
CA LEU A 40 13.29 -13.19 -33.41
C LEU A 40 14.65 -12.99 -32.75
N PHE A 41 15.51 -14.00 -32.81
CA PHE A 41 16.81 -13.94 -32.15
C PHE A 41 17.72 -12.91 -32.83
N GLU A 42 17.61 -12.74 -34.15
CA GLU A 42 18.35 -11.69 -34.87
C GLU A 42 17.90 -10.27 -34.49
N TRP A 43 16.60 -10.04 -34.22
CA TRP A 43 16.08 -8.72 -33.83
C TRP A 43 16.19 -8.43 -32.33
N ALA A 44 15.75 -9.38 -31.50
CA ALA A 44 15.72 -9.24 -30.05
C ALA A 44 17.09 -9.51 -29.39
N TYR A 45 18.00 -10.16 -30.11
CA TYR A 45 19.36 -10.43 -29.67
C TYR A 45 20.36 -10.06 -30.77
N THR A 46 21.51 -10.74 -30.84
CA THR A 46 22.55 -10.41 -31.81
C THR A 46 22.16 -10.84 -33.23
N PRO A 47 22.43 -10.00 -34.26
CA PRO A 47 23.14 -8.71 -34.18
C PRO A 47 22.24 -7.49 -33.91
N GLY A 48 20.92 -7.61 -34.03
CA GLY A 48 19.97 -6.48 -34.06
C GLY A 48 19.87 -5.66 -32.78
N VAL A 49 20.00 -6.30 -31.60
CA VAL A 49 19.92 -5.63 -30.29
C VAL A 49 20.95 -4.50 -30.13
N ALA A 50 22.05 -4.56 -30.88
CA ALA A 50 23.08 -3.51 -30.87
C ALA A 50 22.54 -2.15 -31.33
N GLU A 51 21.51 -2.11 -32.19
CA GLU A 51 20.91 -0.84 -32.61
C GLU A 51 20.11 -0.17 -31.50
N ALA A 52 19.34 -0.95 -30.72
CA ALA A 52 18.65 -0.42 -29.54
C ALA A 52 19.65 0.16 -28.53
N CYS A 53 20.79 -0.51 -28.32
CA CYS A 53 21.88 0.00 -27.49
C CYS A 53 22.45 1.32 -28.04
N ARG A 54 22.74 1.40 -29.34
CA ARG A 54 23.25 2.63 -29.98
C ARG A 54 22.27 3.79 -29.86
N GLU A 55 20.97 3.54 -29.99
CA GLU A 55 19.94 4.55 -29.80
C GLU A 55 19.89 5.08 -28.36
N ILE A 56 20.05 4.21 -27.35
CA ILE A 56 20.14 4.61 -25.94
C ILE A 56 21.45 5.35 -25.63
N ILE A 57 22.56 5.01 -26.29
CA ILE A 57 23.82 5.76 -26.17
C ILE A 57 23.64 7.20 -26.66
N LYS A 58 22.91 7.40 -27.77
CA LYS A 58 22.62 8.73 -28.33
C LYS A 58 21.67 9.54 -27.42
N ASP A 59 20.70 8.88 -26.83
CA ASP A 59 19.71 9.49 -25.93
C ASP A 59 19.28 8.49 -24.85
N GLN A 60 19.75 8.71 -23.62
CA GLN A 60 19.48 7.83 -22.49
C GLN A 60 17.98 7.69 -22.19
N ALA A 61 17.16 8.71 -22.49
CA ALA A 61 15.72 8.67 -22.22
C ALA A 61 14.99 7.60 -23.05
N LYS A 62 15.56 7.20 -24.21
CA LYS A 62 15.01 6.12 -25.05
C LYS A 62 15.00 4.76 -24.37
N VAL A 63 15.69 4.59 -23.24
CA VAL A 63 15.58 3.37 -22.42
C VAL A 63 14.12 3.06 -22.05
N TYR A 64 13.27 4.09 -21.86
CA TYR A 64 11.85 3.89 -21.57
C TYR A 64 11.02 3.44 -22.78
N ASP A 65 11.50 3.66 -24.00
CA ASP A 65 10.82 3.31 -25.25
C ASP A 65 11.35 2.00 -25.84
N LEU A 66 12.62 1.69 -25.62
CA LEU A 66 13.33 0.55 -26.21
C LEU A 66 13.50 -0.63 -25.24
N THR A 67 13.04 -0.50 -24.00
CA THR A 67 13.04 -1.59 -23.01
C THR A 67 11.71 -1.64 -22.26
N ASP A 68 11.51 -2.67 -21.46
CA ASP A 68 10.37 -2.80 -20.56
C ASP A 68 10.49 -1.95 -19.28
N LYS A 69 11.55 -1.16 -19.12
CA LYS A 69 11.74 -0.22 -17.99
C LYS A 69 10.49 0.64 -17.75
N SER A 70 9.79 1.09 -18.79
CA SER A 70 8.59 1.92 -18.66
C SER A 70 7.39 1.24 -18.02
N ASN A 71 7.42 -0.08 -17.82
CA ASN A 71 6.35 -0.81 -17.15
C ASN A 71 6.85 -1.67 -15.96
N ARG A 72 8.16 -1.68 -15.70
CA ARG A 72 8.77 -2.54 -14.69
C ARG A 72 8.84 -1.87 -13.32
N VAL A 73 8.37 -2.56 -12.29
CA VAL A 73 8.50 -2.16 -10.89
C VAL A 73 9.23 -3.24 -10.11
N LEU A 74 10.16 -2.84 -9.24
CA LEU A 74 10.73 -3.77 -8.26
C LEU A 74 10.12 -3.56 -6.88
N ILE A 75 9.71 -4.66 -6.27
CA ILE A 75 9.23 -4.72 -4.88
C ILE A 75 10.42 -5.10 -4.03
N ILE A 76 10.95 -4.15 -3.26
CA ILE A 76 12.22 -4.31 -2.55
C ILE A 76 11.96 -4.37 -1.06
N SER A 77 12.42 -5.45 -0.44
CA SER A 77 12.33 -5.67 1.00
C SER A 77 13.64 -6.24 1.54
N ASN A 78 13.87 -6.12 2.84
CA ASN A 78 14.88 -6.90 3.55
C ASN A 78 14.27 -7.89 4.57
N GLY A 79 12.94 -8.03 4.57
CA GLY A 79 12.19 -8.95 5.43
C GLY A 79 12.27 -8.62 6.92
N THR A 80 12.60 -7.37 7.28
CA THR A 80 12.77 -6.97 8.69
C THR A 80 11.45 -6.65 9.39
N ARG A 81 10.34 -6.49 8.65
CA ARG A 81 9.02 -6.25 9.22
C ARG A 81 7.89 -6.87 8.38
N VAL A 82 7.99 -8.17 8.10
CA VAL A 82 6.99 -8.86 7.27
C VAL A 82 5.67 -9.01 8.02
N LEU A 83 4.63 -8.30 7.57
CA LEU A 83 3.30 -8.33 8.18
C LEU A 83 3.36 -8.16 9.72
N GLY A 84 2.67 -9.03 10.46
CA GLY A 84 2.77 -9.15 11.91
C GLY A 84 3.84 -10.13 12.41
N LEU A 85 4.58 -10.77 11.50
CA LEU A 85 5.56 -11.82 11.83
C LEU A 85 6.90 -11.24 12.35
N GLY A 86 7.20 -9.99 12.00
CA GLY A 86 8.42 -9.31 12.44
C GLY A 86 9.60 -9.54 11.50
N ASP A 87 10.80 -9.61 12.06
CA ASP A 87 12.04 -9.83 11.32
C ASP A 87 12.21 -11.34 11.06
N ILE A 88 11.73 -11.78 9.90
CA ILE A 88 11.84 -13.18 9.44
C ILE A 88 12.90 -13.35 8.34
N GLY A 89 13.57 -12.26 7.97
CA GLY A 89 14.59 -12.22 6.94
C GLY A 89 14.05 -12.27 5.52
N PRO A 90 14.92 -12.05 4.52
CA PRO A 90 14.52 -11.87 3.11
C PRO A 90 13.93 -13.15 2.50
N TRP A 91 14.42 -14.34 2.85
CA TRP A 91 13.90 -15.60 2.30
C TRP A 91 12.47 -15.90 2.73
N ALA A 92 12.15 -15.72 4.00
CA ALA A 92 10.82 -16.01 4.51
C ALA A 92 9.79 -14.92 4.16
N GLY A 93 10.26 -13.71 3.85
CA GLY A 93 9.43 -12.61 3.33
C GLY A 93 9.09 -12.72 1.85
N GLU A 94 9.86 -13.50 1.08
CA GLU A 94 9.72 -13.59 -0.38
C GLU A 94 8.30 -13.92 -0.87
N PRO A 95 7.53 -14.85 -0.26
CA PRO A 95 6.15 -15.11 -0.70
C PRO A 95 5.22 -13.89 -0.60
N VAL A 96 5.46 -12.99 0.35
CA VAL A 96 4.70 -11.73 0.46
C VAL A 96 5.07 -10.79 -0.68
N MET A 97 6.36 -10.69 -1.01
CA MET A 97 6.85 -9.86 -2.12
C MET A 97 6.32 -10.37 -3.47
N GLU A 98 6.32 -11.69 -3.67
CA GLU A 98 5.76 -12.31 -4.86
C GLU A 98 4.24 -12.10 -4.96
N GLY A 99 3.51 -12.26 -3.85
CA GLY A 99 2.09 -11.94 -3.79
C GLY A 99 1.78 -10.48 -4.15
N LYS A 100 2.67 -9.54 -3.79
CA LYS A 100 2.57 -8.15 -4.25
C LYS A 100 2.81 -8.00 -5.75
N ALA A 101 3.80 -8.71 -6.30
CA ALA A 101 4.06 -8.71 -7.73
C ALA A 101 2.84 -9.20 -8.52
N LEU A 102 2.18 -10.26 -8.05
CA LEU A 102 0.92 -10.76 -8.60
C LEU A 102 -0.17 -9.66 -8.61
N ILE A 103 -0.33 -8.93 -7.51
CA ILE A 103 -1.35 -7.87 -7.41
C ILE A 103 -1.03 -6.69 -8.34
N PHE A 104 0.22 -6.23 -8.38
CA PHE A 104 0.69 -5.21 -9.32
C PHE A 104 0.38 -5.59 -10.78
N ASN A 105 0.63 -6.85 -11.13
CA ASN A 105 0.38 -7.36 -12.46
C ASN A 105 -1.13 -7.46 -12.76
N PHE A 106 -1.88 -8.15 -11.91
CA PHE A 106 -3.29 -8.47 -12.18
C PHE A 106 -4.24 -7.28 -12.07
N LEU A 107 -3.94 -6.32 -11.18
CA LEU A 107 -4.79 -5.15 -10.92
C LEU A 107 -4.25 -3.87 -11.56
N GLY A 108 -2.93 -3.75 -11.73
CA GLY A 108 -2.28 -2.57 -12.30
C GLY A 108 -1.72 -2.76 -13.72
N GLY A 109 -1.70 -3.98 -14.27
CA GLY A 109 -1.05 -4.23 -15.57
C GLY A 109 0.45 -3.94 -15.56
N ILE A 110 1.11 -4.09 -14.41
CA ILE A 110 2.51 -3.73 -14.17
C ILE A 110 3.37 -4.99 -14.17
N ASP A 111 4.54 -4.90 -14.79
CA ASP A 111 5.53 -5.98 -14.78
C ASP A 111 6.35 -5.86 -13.48
N ALA A 112 5.78 -6.35 -12.39
CA ALA A 112 6.40 -6.29 -11.07
C ALA A 112 7.20 -7.56 -10.76
N MET A 113 8.35 -7.39 -10.10
CA MET A 113 9.15 -8.51 -9.58
C MET A 113 9.63 -8.19 -8.17
N SER A 114 9.78 -9.23 -7.35
CA SER A 114 10.37 -9.13 -6.02
C SER A 114 11.90 -9.03 -6.09
N LEU A 115 12.48 -8.27 -5.14
CA LEU A 115 13.92 -8.21 -4.89
C LEU A 115 14.15 -8.14 -3.37
N SER A 116 14.36 -9.31 -2.75
CA SER A 116 14.65 -9.40 -1.33
C SER A 116 16.15 -9.28 -1.05
N LEU A 117 16.54 -8.30 -0.24
CA LEU A 117 17.92 -7.96 0.08
C LEU A 117 18.35 -8.56 1.44
N LYS A 118 19.55 -9.16 1.48
CA LYS A 118 20.13 -9.74 2.70
C LYS A 118 20.67 -8.71 3.70
N THR A 119 20.76 -7.44 3.31
CA THR A 119 21.31 -6.39 4.17
C THR A 119 20.30 -5.86 5.18
N LYS A 120 20.79 -5.59 6.40
CA LYS A 120 20.08 -4.85 7.45
C LYS A 120 20.64 -3.43 7.62
N ASP A 121 21.68 -3.07 6.88
CA ASP A 121 22.23 -1.71 6.86
C ASP A 121 21.39 -0.83 5.91
N PRO A 122 20.73 0.22 6.41
CA PRO A 122 19.96 1.13 5.58
C PRO A 122 20.78 1.82 4.48
N ASP A 123 22.06 2.13 4.72
CA ASP A 123 22.89 2.81 3.70
C ASP A 123 23.31 1.84 2.59
N GLU A 124 23.65 0.60 2.92
CA GLU A 124 23.87 -0.46 1.93
C GLU A 124 22.60 -0.72 1.10
N PHE A 125 21.44 -0.80 1.76
CA PHE A 125 20.14 -0.95 1.10
C PHE A 125 19.92 0.17 0.08
N ILE A 126 20.11 1.44 0.49
CA ILE A 126 19.93 2.61 -0.37
C ILE A 126 20.89 2.57 -1.55
N ASN A 127 22.15 2.20 -1.35
CA ASN A 127 23.14 2.10 -2.42
C ASN A 127 22.77 1.02 -3.45
N ILE A 128 22.30 -0.14 -3.00
CA ILE A 128 21.79 -1.19 -3.91
C ILE A 128 20.63 -0.63 -4.73
N VAL A 129 19.64 -0.01 -4.07
CA VAL A 129 18.46 0.55 -4.74
C VAL A 129 18.83 1.62 -5.77
N LYS A 130 19.78 2.51 -5.47
CA LYS A 130 20.27 3.52 -6.41
C LYS A 130 20.88 2.89 -7.67
N ASN A 131 21.70 1.85 -7.50
CA ASN A 131 22.44 1.21 -8.60
C ASN A 131 21.54 0.39 -9.54
N ILE A 132 20.39 -0.10 -9.08
CA ILE A 132 19.45 -0.86 -9.93
C ILE A 132 18.45 0.03 -10.68
N THR A 133 18.38 1.33 -10.38
CA THR A 133 17.44 2.26 -11.01
C THR A 133 17.48 2.28 -12.54
N PRO A 134 18.61 2.04 -13.25
CA PRO A 134 18.59 1.96 -14.71
C PRO A 134 17.62 0.90 -15.25
N SER A 135 17.38 -0.19 -14.51
CA SER A 135 16.58 -1.34 -14.95
C SER A 135 15.08 -1.24 -14.69
N VAL A 136 14.60 -0.21 -13.98
CA VAL A 136 13.21 -0.12 -13.51
C VAL A 136 12.57 1.24 -13.75
N GLY A 137 11.24 1.26 -13.90
CA GLY A 137 10.44 2.47 -14.00
C GLY A 137 9.92 2.97 -12.65
N GLY A 138 9.97 2.15 -11.60
CA GLY A 138 9.58 2.52 -10.24
C GLY A 138 10.00 1.48 -9.21
N ILE A 139 9.99 1.88 -7.93
CA ILE A 139 10.37 1.02 -6.80
C ILE A 139 9.30 1.07 -5.72
N ASN A 140 8.80 -0.09 -5.33
CA ASN A 140 7.92 -0.29 -4.19
C ASN A 140 8.72 -0.88 -3.01
N LEU A 141 8.98 -0.07 -1.98
CA LEU A 141 9.56 -0.51 -0.72
C LEU A 141 8.51 -1.22 0.14
N GLU A 142 8.89 -2.33 0.74
CA GLU A 142 7.96 -3.22 1.42
C GLU A 142 8.54 -3.87 2.68
N ASP A 143 7.75 -3.98 3.74
CA ASP A 143 8.06 -4.79 4.94
C ASP A 143 9.44 -4.46 5.57
N ILE A 144 9.77 -3.16 5.63
CA ILE A 144 11.00 -2.63 6.24
C ILE A 144 10.67 -2.05 7.62
N LYS A 145 11.45 -2.42 8.64
CA LYS A 145 11.22 -1.97 10.02
C LYS A 145 11.37 -0.44 10.18
N LYS A 146 10.63 0.11 11.16
CA LYS A 146 10.86 1.46 11.71
C LYS A 146 12.12 1.42 12.60
N PRO A 147 13.00 2.44 12.60
CA PRO A 147 12.93 3.72 11.87
C PRO A 147 13.37 3.63 10.39
N ASP A 148 14.04 2.55 10.00
CA ASP A 148 14.86 2.49 8.78
C ASP A 148 14.04 2.79 7.53
N CYS A 149 12.79 2.32 7.49
CA CYS A 149 11.85 2.57 6.41
C CYS A 149 11.62 4.06 6.10
N PHE A 150 11.65 4.95 7.11
CA PHE A 150 11.51 6.39 6.90
C PHE A 150 12.80 7.00 6.36
N TYR A 151 13.95 6.59 6.91
CA TYR A 151 15.25 7.07 6.44
C TYR A 151 15.48 6.67 4.98
N ILE A 152 15.24 5.38 4.66
CA ILE A 152 15.37 4.82 3.32
C ILE A 152 14.44 5.56 2.35
N LEU A 153 13.14 5.67 2.65
CA LEU A 153 12.19 6.34 1.77
C LEU A 153 12.58 7.81 1.52
N ASN A 154 12.87 8.57 2.59
CA ASN A 154 13.20 9.99 2.47
C ASN A 154 14.49 10.21 1.65
N LYS A 155 15.53 9.40 1.88
CA LYS A 155 16.80 9.51 1.15
C LYS A 155 16.61 9.15 -0.33
N LEU A 156 15.89 8.07 -0.63
CA LEU A 156 15.60 7.67 -2.01
C LEU A 156 14.71 8.68 -2.74
N HIS A 157 13.69 9.25 -2.08
CA HIS A 157 12.86 10.31 -2.68
C HIS A 157 13.64 11.59 -3.02
N ASN A 158 14.66 11.92 -2.23
CA ASN A 158 15.47 13.11 -2.45
C ASN A 158 16.56 12.90 -3.51
N GLU A 159 17.07 11.68 -3.65
CA GLU A 159 18.22 11.38 -4.51
C GLU A 159 17.85 10.77 -5.87
N LEU A 160 16.62 10.28 -6.06
CA LEU A 160 16.19 9.58 -7.28
C LEU A 160 15.05 10.31 -8.00
N GLU A 161 15.09 10.27 -9.34
CA GLU A 161 14.09 10.86 -10.24
C GLU A 161 13.17 9.80 -10.87
N ILE A 162 12.82 8.77 -10.09
CA ILE A 162 11.83 7.75 -10.45
C ILE A 162 10.82 7.59 -9.29
N PRO A 163 9.60 7.12 -9.55
CA PRO A 163 8.61 6.92 -8.50
C PRO A 163 9.08 5.87 -7.49
N ILE A 164 9.40 6.34 -6.29
CA ILE A 164 9.64 5.51 -5.10
C ILE A 164 8.39 5.59 -4.22
N TRP A 165 8.00 4.47 -3.62
CA TRP A 165 6.86 4.38 -2.72
C TRP A 165 7.19 3.42 -1.59
N HIS A 166 6.65 3.66 -0.40
CA HIS A 166 6.64 2.65 0.65
C HIS A 166 5.20 2.28 1.02
N ASP A 167 4.80 1.04 0.78
CA ASP A 167 3.39 0.69 0.80
C ASP A 167 2.80 0.55 2.21
N ASP A 168 3.60 0.09 3.18
CA ASP A 168 3.20 0.10 4.60
C ASP A 168 3.07 1.51 5.20
N GLN A 169 3.64 2.53 4.54
CA GLN A 169 3.49 3.92 4.94
C GLN A 169 2.34 4.55 4.15
N GLN A 170 2.59 4.84 2.88
CA GLN A 170 1.73 5.68 2.04
C GLN A 170 0.47 4.93 1.63
N GLY A 171 0.58 3.67 1.20
CA GLY A 171 -0.57 2.89 0.75
C GLY A 171 -1.54 2.55 1.87
N THR A 172 -1.02 2.15 3.03
CA THR A 172 -1.88 1.89 4.20
C THR A 172 -2.57 3.18 4.64
N ALA A 173 -1.84 4.29 4.76
CA ALA A 173 -2.43 5.58 5.10
C ALA A 173 -3.52 6.01 4.10
N ALA A 174 -3.28 5.79 2.80
CA ALA A 174 -4.20 6.18 1.75
C ALA A 174 -5.52 5.40 1.80
N VAL A 175 -5.47 4.07 1.92
CA VAL A 175 -6.71 3.27 2.03
C VAL A 175 -7.43 3.52 3.35
N THR A 176 -6.70 3.76 4.45
CA THR A 176 -7.32 4.13 5.74
C THR A 176 -8.04 5.47 5.64
N LEU A 177 -7.44 6.48 4.97
CA LEU A 177 -8.10 7.76 4.76
C LEU A 177 -9.36 7.60 3.89
N ALA A 178 -9.32 6.79 2.83
CA ALA A 178 -10.50 6.48 2.01
C ALA A 178 -11.63 5.87 2.86
N ALA A 179 -11.29 4.94 3.75
CA ALA A 179 -12.24 4.33 4.68
C ALA A 179 -12.83 5.35 5.66
N ILE A 180 -12.01 6.25 6.19
CA ILE A 180 -12.45 7.33 7.09
C ILE A 180 -13.41 8.28 6.36
N ILE A 181 -13.07 8.72 5.15
CA ILE A 181 -13.91 9.63 4.35
C ILE A 181 -15.31 9.04 4.15
N ASN A 182 -15.40 7.81 3.64
CA ASN A 182 -16.70 7.18 3.40
C ASN A 182 -17.40 6.75 4.69
N GLY A 183 -16.66 6.29 5.68
CA GLY A 183 -17.20 5.93 6.98
C GLY A 183 -17.88 7.12 7.66
N LEU A 184 -17.24 8.29 7.66
CA LEU A 184 -17.78 9.53 8.19
C LEU A 184 -19.11 9.93 7.53
N LYS A 185 -19.20 9.79 6.19
CA LYS A 185 -20.44 10.01 5.44
C LYS A 185 -21.56 9.07 5.91
N VAL A 186 -21.27 7.78 6.06
CA VAL A 186 -22.25 6.77 6.53
C VAL A 186 -22.73 7.05 7.96
N VAL A 187 -21.83 7.46 8.85
CA VAL A 187 -22.21 7.74 10.25
C VAL A 187 -22.78 9.14 10.46
N GLY A 188 -22.70 10.02 9.46
CA GLY A 188 -23.21 11.39 9.51
C GLY A 188 -22.35 12.33 10.34
N LYS A 189 -21.02 12.15 10.33
CA LYS A 189 -20.06 12.96 11.12
C LYS A 189 -19.09 13.69 10.20
N LYS A 190 -18.56 14.83 10.66
CA LYS A 190 -17.54 15.60 9.95
C LYS A 190 -16.14 15.33 10.49
N ILE A 191 -15.13 15.37 9.62
CA ILE A 191 -13.75 15.01 9.98
C ILE A 191 -13.14 15.99 10.99
N GLU A 192 -13.51 17.27 10.90
CA GLU A 192 -13.04 18.36 11.75
C GLU A 192 -13.69 18.38 13.14
N GLU A 193 -14.77 17.62 13.33
CA GLU A 193 -15.51 17.49 14.59
C GLU A 193 -15.22 16.14 15.28
N ALA A 194 -14.88 15.11 14.51
CA ALA A 194 -14.67 13.75 15.01
C ALA A 194 -13.48 13.65 15.98
N ARG A 195 -13.64 12.84 17.02
CA ARG A 195 -12.56 12.44 17.93
C ARG A 195 -11.92 11.13 17.47
N PHE A 196 -10.61 11.20 17.22
CA PHE A 196 -9.81 10.08 16.73
C PHE A 196 -8.99 9.46 17.86
N VAL A 197 -8.91 8.13 17.84
CA VAL A 197 -7.96 7.36 18.65
C VAL A 197 -7.07 6.54 17.73
N ILE A 198 -5.77 6.79 17.79
CA ILE A 198 -4.76 6.10 16.99
C ILE A 198 -3.96 5.18 17.91
N ILE A 199 -4.11 3.86 17.73
CA ILE A 199 -3.47 2.84 18.55
C ILE A 199 -2.22 2.32 17.83
N GLY A 200 -1.05 2.61 18.39
CA GLY A 200 0.26 2.40 17.79
C GLY A 200 0.70 3.59 16.92
N LEU A 201 2.01 3.88 16.91
CA LEU A 201 2.61 4.93 16.06
C LEU A 201 3.78 4.37 15.22
N GLY A 202 3.51 3.25 14.54
CA GLY A 202 4.40 2.65 13.55
C GLY A 202 4.36 3.37 12.20
N ALA A 203 4.91 2.74 11.16
CA ALA A 203 5.00 3.29 9.79
C ALA A 203 3.64 3.78 9.25
N ALA A 204 2.63 2.90 9.23
CA ALA A 204 1.28 3.18 8.75
C ALA A 204 0.60 4.35 9.47
N ASN A 205 0.48 4.27 10.80
CA ASN A 205 -0.20 5.31 11.58
C ASN A 205 0.52 6.66 11.54
N THR A 206 1.84 6.66 11.43
CA THR A 206 2.61 7.88 11.23
C THR A 206 2.26 8.55 9.90
N ALA A 207 2.26 7.78 8.81
CA ALA A 207 1.87 8.30 7.50
C ALA A 207 0.40 8.74 7.46
N LEU A 208 -0.50 8.00 8.13
CA LEU A 208 -1.90 8.39 8.30
C LEU A 208 -2.02 9.74 9.00
N MET A 209 -1.26 10.00 10.07
CA MET A 209 -1.28 11.30 10.75
C MET A 209 -0.88 12.45 9.83
N ARG A 210 0.08 12.23 8.92
CA ARG A 210 0.51 13.21 7.91
C ARG A 210 -0.55 13.49 6.85
N MET A 211 -1.48 12.57 6.63
CA MET A 211 -2.61 12.75 5.69
C MET A 211 -3.87 13.26 6.39
N LEU A 212 -4.15 12.77 7.60
CA LEU A 212 -5.39 13.00 8.34
C LEU A 212 -5.52 14.46 8.79
N ILE A 213 -4.42 15.08 9.23
CA ILE A 213 -4.42 16.50 9.64
C ILE A 213 -4.71 17.42 8.43
N PRO A 214 -3.97 17.32 7.30
CA PRO A 214 -4.31 18.08 6.09
C PRO A 214 -5.71 17.78 5.51
N ALA A 215 -6.21 16.56 5.72
CA ALA A 215 -7.58 16.20 5.31
C ALA A 215 -8.68 16.88 6.16
N GLY A 216 -8.32 17.58 7.24
CA GLY A 216 -9.22 18.41 8.05
C GLY A 216 -9.40 17.95 9.49
N ALA A 217 -8.81 16.83 9.92
CA ALA A 217 -8.89 16.42 11.31
C ALA A 217 -8.13 17.41 12.20
N LYS A 218 -8.81 17.95 13.22
CA LYS A 218 -8.18 18.87 14.17
C LYS A 218 -7.18 18.11 15.04
N PRO A 219 -5.88 18.48 15.07
CA PRO A 219 -4.87 17.77 15.86
C PRO A 219 -5.29 17.56 17.32
N GLY A 220 -5.93 18.56 17.94
CA GLY A 220 -6.38 18.48 19.33
C GLY A 220 -7.50 17.45 19.61
N ASN A 221 -8.20 16.98 18.58
CA ASN A 221 -9.20 15.92 18.68
C ASN A 221 -8.61 14.52 18.46
N ILE A 222 -7.30 14.43 18.19
CA ILE A 222 -6.60 13.17 17.99
C ILE A 222 -5.93 12.76 19.30
N ILE A 223 -6.10 11.50 19.68
CA ILE A 223 -5.42 10.87 20.83
C ILE A 223 -4.62 9.69 20.30
N ILE A 224 -3.31 9.73 20.52
CA ILE A 224 -2.41 8.64 20.11
C ILE A 224 -2.04 7.81 21.34
N VAL A 225 -2.03 6.50 21.20
CA VAL A 225 -1.67 5.55 22.26
C VAL A 225 -0.50 4.69 21.78
N ASP A 226 0.63 4.73 22.48
CA ASP A 226 1.76 3.82 22.23
C ASP A 226 1.82 2.70 23.29
N SER A 227 2.88 1.89 23.24
CA SER A 227 3.09 0.78 24.18
C SER A 227 3.21 1.21 25.65
N ARG A 228 3.48 2.49 25.93
CA ARG A 228 3.60 3.04 27.29
C ARG A 228 2.39 3.87 27.71
N GLY A 229 1.41 4.07 26.82
CA GLY A 229 0.15 4.75 27.11
C GLY A 229 -0.16 5.90 26.15
N ILE A 230 -1.08 6.76 26.56
CA ILE A 230 -1.48 7.94 25.77
C ILE A 230 -0.28 8.89 25.62
N LEU A 231 -0.10 9.45 24.43
CA LEU A 231 0.86 10.53 24.18
C LEU A 231 0.27 11.85 24.71
N HIS A 232 1.06 12.55 25.50
CA HIS A 232 0.73 13.86 26.06
C HIS A 232 2.01 14.64 26.38
N ARG A 233 1.88 15.94 26.64
CA ARG A 233 2.99 16.88 26.86
C ARG A 233 3.88 16.55 28.06
N ASP A 234 3.40 15.70 28.97
CA ASP A 234 4.14 15.28 30.17
C ASP A 234 4.80 13.88 30.02
N ARG A 235 4.85 13.33 28.80
CA ARG A 235 5.62 12.12 28.48
C ARG A 235 7.11 12.44 28.36
N PHE A 236 7.78 12.65 29.49
CA PHE A 236 9.21 12.98 29.53
C PHE A 236 10.11 11.87 28.99
N ASP A 237 9.64 10.62 28.96
CA ASP A 237 10.37 9.47 28.44
C ASP A 237 10.60 9.52 26.91
N ILE A 238 9.89 10.39 26.19
CA ILE A 238 10.08 10.63 24.75
C ILE A 238 10.51 12.08 24.46
N LYS A 239 10.58 12.94 25.48
CA LYS A 239 11.04 14.34 25.34
C LYS A 239 12.54 14.34 25.07
N ASN A 240 12.96 14.95 23.97
CA ASN A 240 14.34 14.87 23.45
C ASN A 240 14.78 13.42 23.13
N GLY A 241 13.82 12.55 22.80
CA GLY A 241 14.10 11.16 22.50
C GLY A 241 14.83 10.97 21.17
N ASN A 242 15.34 9.76 20.94
CA ASN A 242 16.24 9.49 19.82
C ASN A 242 15.49 9.56 18.47
N PRO A 243 15.93 10.36 17.48
CA PRO A 243 15.31 10.38 16.16
C PRO A 243 15.30 9.00 15.49
N ARG A 244 16.32 8.17 15.77
CA ARG A 244 16.47 6.81 15.23
C ARG A 244 15.57 5.76 15.90
N ASN A 245 14.72 6.08 16.87
CA ASN A 245 13.71 5.13 17.34
C ASN A 245 12.28 5.67 17.20
N GLY A 246 12.13 6.85 16.56
CA GLY A 246 10.86 7.53 16.35
C GLY A 246 10.32 8.25 17.59
N GLU A 247 11.11 8.41 18.66
CA GLU A 247 10.67 9.17 19.84
C GLU A 247 10.52 10.66 19.56
N GLU A 248 11.39 11.25 18.74
CA GLU A 248 11.26 12.66 18.33
C GLU A 248 9.90 12.90 17.64
N GLU A 249 9.51 12.02 16.72
CA GLU A 249 8.21 12.10 16.05
C GLU A 249 7.04 11.94 17.02
N LYS A 250 7.12 10.99 17.96
CA LYS A 250 6.12 10.86 19.03
C LYS A 250 6.01 12.15 19.84
N TRP A 251 7.14 12.78 20.16
CA TRP A 251 7.17 14.03 20.91
C TRP A 251 6.54 15.18 20.12
N GLN A 252 6.80 15.30 18.82
CA GLN A 252 6.14 16.28 17.96
C GLN A 252 4.62 16.12 18.00
N TYR A 253 4.10 14.90 17.91
CA TYR A 253 2.66 14.66 18.04
C TYR A 253 2.13 14.89 19.45
N ALA A 254 2.89 14.55 20.49
CA ALA A 254 2.48 14.80 21.88
C ALA A 254 2.29 16.30 22.19
N LYS A 255 2.96 17.20 21.45
CA LYS A 255 2.80 18.65 21.59
C LYS A 255 1.54 19.20 20.94
N ILE A 256 1.12 18.64 19.81
CA ILE A 256 0.03 19.20 18.98
C ILE A 256 -1.29 18.43 19.11
N THR A 257 -1.24 17.16 19.54
CA THR A 257 -2.42 16.32 19.75
C THR A 257 -2.83 16.29 21.22
N ASN A 258 -3.99 15.72 21.53
CA ASN A 258 -4.45 15.54 22.91
C ASN A 258 -4.33 16.83 23.77
N LEU A 259 -4.92 17.94 23.31
CA LEU A 259 -4.76 19.26 23.95
C LEU A 259 -5.24 19.28 25.41
N LYS A 260 -6.18 18.40 25.76
CA LYS A 260 -6.70 18.20 27.12
C LYS A 260 -5.72 17.44 28.04
N CYS A 261 -4.53 17.06 27.55
CA CYS A 261 -3.50 16.33 28.27
C CYS A 261 -4.03 15.05 28.94
N LEU A 262 -4.90 14.31 28.25
CA LEU A 262 -5.41 13.05 28.78
C LEU A 262 -4.25 12.06 28.97
N SER A 263 -4.16 11.43 30.13
CA SER A 263 -3.16 10.41 30.44
C SER A 263 -3.82 9.05 30.75
N GLY A 264 -3.02 7.98 30.69
CA GLY A 264 -3.47 6.60 30.91
C GLY A 264 -3.28 5.73 29.67
N ASN A 265 -4.24 4.85 29.40
CA ASN A 265 -4.13 3.82 28.38
C ASN A 265 -5.29 3.87 27.35
N ALA A 266 -5.33 2.87 26.47
CA ALA A 266 -6.36 2.76 25.43
C ALA A 266 -7.81 2.76 25.97
N ASP A 267 -8.08 2.25 27.18
CA ASP A 267 -9.42 2.31 27.79
C ASP A 267 -9.89 3.75 27.97
N LYS A 268 -9.02 4.63 28.48
CA LYS A 268 -9.36 6.04 28.65
C LYS A 268 -9.46 6.75 27.31
N ALA A 269 -8.57 6.43 26.37
CA ALA A 269 -8.55 7.04 25.04
C ALA A 269 -9.84 6.77 24.26
N LEU A 270 -10.34 5.53 24.29
CA LEU A 270 -11.51 5.08 23.51
C LEU A 270 -12.86 5.62 24.00
N ARG A 271 -12.96 6.09 25.25
CA ARG A 271 -14.22 6.64 25.80
C ARG A 271 -14.71 7.82 24.98
N GLY A 272 -15.86 7.70 24.32
CA GLY A 272 -16.43 8.74 23.47
C GLY A 272 -15.64 9.03 22.19
N ALA A 273 -14.81 8.10 21.73
CA ALA A 273 -14.15 8.22 20.43
C ALA A 273 -15.13 7.93 19.29
N ASP A 274 -15.11 8.73 18.24
CA ASP A 274 -15.90 8.51 17.03
C ASP A 274 -15.23 7.50 16.10
N ILE A 275 -13.91 7.57 16.04
CA ILE A 275 -13.08 6.77 15.14
C ILE A 275 -11.90 6.21 15.94
N ALA A 276 -11.67 4.91 15.81
CA ALA A 276 -10.44 4.27 16.28
C ALA A 276 -9.72 3.58 15.11
N VAL A 277 -8.41 3.80 15.03
CA VAL A 277 -7.53 3.15 14.04
C VAL A 277 -6.42 2.42 14.77
N SER A 278 -6.30 1.13 14.50
CA SER A 278 -5.33 0.24 15.12
C SER A 278 -4.42 -0.36 14.06
N TYR A 279 -3.15 0.04 14.09
CA TYR A 279 -2.04 -0.59 13.38
C TYR A 279 -0.90 -0.83 14.38
N SER A 280 -1.21 -1.64 15.38
CA SER A 280 -0.32 -2.00 16.48
C SER A 280 0.46 -3.30 16.18
N ALA A 281 1.25 -3.78 17.14
CA ALA A 281 1.79 -5.13 17.01
C ALA A 281 0.62 -6.14 16.96
N ALA A 282 0.68 -7.10 16.03
CA ALA A 282 -0.34 -8.13 15.81
C ALA A 282 -0.45 -9.10 17.00
N LYS A 283 -0.94 -8.60 18.13
CA LYS A 283 -1.19 -9.35 19.35
C LYS A 283 -2.69 -9.48 19.51
N GLU A 284 -3.16 -10.72 19.42
CA GLU A 284 -4.58 -11.02 19.59
C GLU A 284 -5.10 -10.46 20.92
N ASN A 285 -6.26 -9.82 20.89
CA ASN A 285 -6.93 -9.23 22.06
C ASN A 285 -6.10 -8.15 22.78
N SER A 286 -5.21 -7.45 22.05
CA SER A 286 -4.54 -6.25 22.58
C SER A 286 -5.51 -5.10 22.81
N VAL A 287 -6.66 -5.09 22.11
CA VAL A 287 -7.80 -4.20 22.37
C VAL A 287 -8.97 -5.01 22.93
N ASN A 288 -9.55 -4.55 24.04
CA ASN A 288 -10.62 -5.25 24.75
C ASN A 288 -12.02 -4.71 24.38
N SER A 289 -13.00 -5.60 24.18
CA SER A 289 -14.41 -5.25 23.92
C SER A 289 -15.01 -4.31 24.96
N LYS A 290 -14.60 -4.40 26.24
CA LYS A 290 -15.05 -3.50 27.31
C LYS A 290 -14.62 -2.05 27.09
N TRP A 291 -13.49 -1.82 26.41
CA TRP A 291 -13.01 -0.48 26.06
C TRP A 291 -13.78 0.05 24.86
N VAL A 292 -13.96 -0.81 23.85
CA VAL A 292 -14.69 -0.47 22.61
C VAL A 292 -16.15 -0.09 22.88
N LYS A 293 -16.82 -0.76 23.82
CA LYS A 293 -18.19 -0.41 24.25
C LYS A 293 -18.34 1.03 24.77
N LYS A 294 -17.25 1.69 25.15
CA LYS A 294 -17.26 3.06 25.65
C LYS A 294 -17.11 4.11 24.54
N MET A 295 -16.92 3.69 23.29
CA MET A 295 -16.85 4.61 22.14
C MET A 295 -18.18 5.34 21.93
N ALA A 296 -18.16 6.39 21.10
CA ALA A 296 -19.35 7.14 20.76
C ALA A 296 -20.38 6.27 20.01
N SER A 297 -21.64 6.69 19.99
CA SER A 297 -22.64 6.09 19.12
C SER A 297 -22.22 6.21 17.65
N ARG A 298 -22.59 5.22 16.83
CA ARG A 298 -22.21 5.16 15.41
C ARG A 298 -20.69 5.28 15.20
N ALA A 299 -19.91 4.56 16.00
CA ALA A 299 -18.45 4.57 15.92
C ALA A 299 -17.91 3.78 14.72
N ILE A 300 -16.72 4.18 14.27
CA ILE A 300 -15.94 3.50 13.23
C ILE A 300 -14.70 2.90 13.89
N PHE A 301 -14.40 1.64 13.60
CA PHE A 301 -13.18 0.97 14.07
C PHE A 301 -12.45 0.29 12.91
N ILE A 302 -11.19 0.67 12.70
CA ILE A 302 -10.29 0.07 11.72
C ILE A 302 -9.24 -0.76 12.47
N ALA A 303 -9.36 -2.09 12.41
CA ALA A 303 -8.42 -3.05 12.99
C ALA A 303 -7.54 -3.65 11.87
N GLY A 304 -6.52 -2.90 11.48
CA GLY A 304 -5.77 -3.13 10.25
C GLY A 304 -4.60 -4.11 10.36
N GLU A 305 -4.33 -4.68 11.53
CA GLU A 305 -3.21 -5.61 11.70
C GLU A 305 -3.41 -6.94 10.96
N ASN A 306 -2.34 -7.44 10.36
CA ASN A 306 -2.29 -8.74 9.68
C ASN A 306 -1.21 -9.64 10.32
N PRO A 307 -1.39 -10.98 10.33
CA PRO A 307 -2.58 -11.72 9.90
C PRO A 307 -3.70 -11.79 10.97
N VAL A 308 -3.44 -11.30 12.18
CA VAL A 308 -4.36 -11.30 13.32
C VAL A 308 -4.60 -9.85 13.78
N PRO A 309 -5.86 -9.37 13.79
CA PRO A 309 -6.19 -8.01 14.21
C PRO A 309 -6.05 -7.83 15.73
N SER A 310 -5.93 -6.58 16.18
CA SER A 310 -5.90 -6.25 17.62
C SER A 310 -7.16 -6.62 18.39
N ILE A 311 -8.29 -6.74 17.69
CA ILE A 311 -9.58 -7.25 18.16
C ILE A 311 -10.36 -7.83 16.98
N TRP A 312 -11.08 -8.94 17.20
CA TRP A 312 -11.81 -9.60 16.13
C TRP A 312 -13.05 -8.79 15.68
N PRO A 313 -13.40 -8.79 14.38
CA PRO A 313 -14.56 -8.05 13.86
C PRO A 313 -15.89 -8.41 14.52
N GLU A 314 -16.04 -9.66 14.94
CA GLU A 314 -17.20 -10.13 15.69
C GLU A 314 -17.32 -9.41 17.03
N ASP A 315 -16.21 -9.22 17.74
CA ASP A 315 -16.18 -8.57 19.04
C ASP A 315 -16.38 -7.06 18.91
N LEU A 316 -15.87 -6.44 17.85
CA LEU A 316 -16.18 -5.04 17.51
C LEU A 316 -17.68 -4.84 17.27
N ARG A 317 -18.30 -5.68 16.44
CA ARG A 317 -19.75 -5.62 16.17
C ARG A 317 -20.58 -5.86 17.44
N ARG A 318 -20.23 -6.86 18.25
CA ARG A 318 -20.88 -7.13 19.55
C ARG A 318 -20.72 -5.98 20.55
N SER A 319 -19.70 -5.14 20.35
CA SER A 319 -19.45 -3.96 21.18
C SER A 319 -20.20 -2.71 20.71
N GLY A 320 -20.97 -2.81 19.62
CA GLY A 320 -21.80 -1.70 19.10
C GLY A 320 -21.09 -0.78 18.10
N VAL A 321 -19.97 -1.21 17.53
CA VAL A 321 -19.30 -0.47 16.44
C VAL A 321 -20.14 -0.58 15.16
N GLU A 322 -20.48 0.55 14.57
CA GLU A 322 -21.32 0.64 13.36
C GLU A 322 -20.56 0.16 12.13
N ILE A 323 -19.33 0.64 11.96
CA ILE A 323 -18.48 0.34 10.81
C ILE A 323 -17.19 -0.31 11.29
N VAL A 324 -16.98 -1.53 10.85
CA VAL A 324 -15.77 -2.30 11.14
C VAL A 324 -14.99 -2.50 9.84
N CYS A 325 -13.70 -2.18 9.88
CA CYS A 325 -12.74 -2.45 8.80
C CYS A 325 -11.61 -3.33 9.30
N THR A 326 -11.05 -4.16 8.41
CA THR A 326 -9.86 -4.96 8.71
C THR A 326 -8.90 -5.00 7.52
N GLY A 327 -7.65 -5.41 7.74
CA GLY A 327 -6.70 -5.67 6.64
C GLY A 327 -7.03 -6.91 5.79
N ARG A 328 -8.02 -7.72 6.21
CA ARG A 328 -8.27 -9.05 5.65
C ARG A 328 -9.43 -9.07 4.64
N GLY A 329 -9.25 -9.82 3.55
CA GLY A 329 -10.24 -9.93 2.48
C GLY A 329 -11.40 -10.88 2.77
N ASP A 330 -11.39 -11.60 3.89
CA ASP A 330 -12.47 -12.49 4.30
C ASP A 330 -13.59 -11.78 5.08
N TYR A 331 -13.46 -10.48 5.32
CA TYR A 331 -14.44 -9.60 5.98
C TYR A 331 -14.89 -8.44 5.08
N PRO A 332 -16.09 -7.87 5.30
CA PRO A 332 -16.48 -6.61 4.67
C PRO A 332 -15.53 -5.46 5.03
N ASN A 333 -15.49 -4.42 4.19
CA ASN A 333 -14.62 -3.25 4.35
C ASN A 333 -13.15 -3.63 4.56
N GLN A 334 -12.58 -4.42 3.64
CA GLN A 334 -11.16 -4.70 3.62
C GLN A 334 -10.38 -3.39 3.37
N CYS A 335 -9.73 -2.88 4.41
CA CYS A 335 -8.86 -1.72 4.39
C CYS A 335 -7.42 -2.18 4.17
N ASN A 336 -7.10 -2.49 2.91
CA ASN A 336 -5.82 -3.02 2.49
C ASN A 336 -5.23 -2.16 1.37
N ASN A 337 -3.92 -1.91 1.43
CA ASN A 337 -3.19 -1.08 0.47
C ASN A 337 -3.19 -1.66 -0.96
N SER A 338 -3.59 -2.91 -1.14
CA SER A 338 -3.90 -3.51 -2.44
C SER A 338 -4.96 -2.77 -3.27
N LEU A 339 -5.75 -1.90 -2.64
CA LEU A 339 -6.68 -0.98 -3.32
C LEU A 339 -6.01 0.31 -3.79
N ILE A 340 -4.71 0.50 -3.58
CA ILE A 340 -4.00 1.77 -3.83
C ILE A 340 -2.78 1.57 -4.74
N PHE A 341 -1.80 0.78 -4.30
CA PHE A 341 -0.50 0.71 -4.97
C PHE A 341 -0.56 0.33 -6.46
N PRO A 342 -1.48 -0.55 -6.93
CA PRO A 342 -1.50 -0.91 -8.35
C PRO A 342 -1.79 0.29 -9.24
N ALA A 343 -2.75 1.14 -8.84
CA ALA A 343 -3.19 2.27 -9.63
C ALA A 343 -2.23 3.46 -9.54
N VAL A 344 -1.72 3.76 -8.34
CA VAL A 344 -0.73 4.81 -8.11
C VAL A 344 0.52 4.59 -8.96
N PHE A 345 1.04 3.36 -9.01
CA PHE A 345 2.17 3.06 -9.91
C PHE A 345 1.76 3.04 -11.37
N ARG A 346 0.57 2.52 -11.71
CA ARG A 346 0.13 2.45 -13.11
C ARG A 346 0.15 3.84 -13.72
N CYS A 347 -0.38 4.83 -13.02
CA CYS A 347 -0.36 6.21 -13.49
C CYS A 347 1.03 6.82 -13.47
N ALA A 348 1.82 6.62 -12.39
CA ALA A 348 3.17 7.15 -12.29
C ALA A 348 4.06 6.67 -13.45
N LEU A 349 3.91 5.41 -13.86
CA LEU A 349 4.61 4.85 -15.03
C LEU A 349 4.07 5.41 -16.35
N ASP A 350 2.76 5.52 -16.51
CA ASP A 350 2.14 5.94 -17.78
C ASP A 350 2.46 7.39 -18.12
N VAL A 351 2.44 8.28 -17.12
CA VAL A 351 2.80 9.70 -17.29
C VAL A 351 4.28 9.97 -17.02
N ARG A 352 5.08 8.94 -16.71
CA ARG A 352 6.49 9.04 -16.30
C ARG A 352 6.69 10.11 -15.21
N ALA A 353 5.93 10.01 -14.13
CA ALA A 353 6.08 10.88 -12.98
C ALA A 353 7.46 10.71 -12.34
N SER A 354 8.16 11.80 -12.06
CA SER A 354 9.49 11.76 -11.43
C SER A 354 9.48 11.31 -9.97
N LYS A 355 8.31 11.36 -9.31
CA LYS A 355 8.11 10.96 -7.90
C LYS A 355 6.63 10.68 -7.62
N ILE A 356 6.35 10.06 -6.48
CA ILE A 356 4.99 9.95 -5.94
C ILE A 356 4.87 10.87 -4.73
N THR A 357 4.03 11.90 -4.83
CA THR A 357 3.87 12.94 -3.81
C THR A 357 2.82 12.61 -2.76
N MET A 358 2.80 13.37 -1.66
CA MET A 358 1.74 13.26 -0.66
C MET A 358 0.38 13.65 -1.23
N GLU A 359 0.32 14.66 -2.09
CA GLU A 359 -0.92 15.09 -2.74
C GLU A 359 -1.46 14.03 -3.70
N MET A 360 -0.58 13.32 -4.42
CA MET A 360 -0.96 12.13 -5.20
C MET A 360 -1.51 11.02 -4.30
N THR A 361 -0.92 10.82 -3.12
CA THR A 361 -1.37 9.82 -2.14
C THR A 361 -2.77 10.16 -1.58
N VAL A 362 -3.03 11.44 -1.29
CA VAL A 362 -4.36 11.93 -0.89
C VAL A 362 -5.35 11.84 -2.05
N ALA A 363 -4.92 12.11 -3.28
CA ALA A 363 -5.74 11.98 -4.48
C ALA A 363 -6.21 10.53 -4.68
N ALA A 364 -5.31 9.56 -4.46
CA ALA A 364 -5.65 8.13 -4.46
C ALA A 364 -6.75 7.80 -3.44
N SER A 365 -6.63 8.27 -2.19
CA SER A 365 -7.67 8.10 -1.16
C SER A 365 -9.04 8.62 -1.60
N LYS A 366 -9.06 9.81 -2.21
CA LYS A 366 -10.30 10.44 -2.69
C LYS A 366 -10.91 9.64 -3.85
N ALA A 367 -10.11 9.22 -4.82
CA ALA A 367 -10.59 8.46 -5.97
C ALA A 367 -11.23 7.12 -5.54
N VAL A 368 -10.59 6.38 -4.62
CA VAL A 368 -11.16 5.15 -4.07
C VAL A 368 -12.45 5.41 -3.30
N ALA A 369 -12.49 6.47 -2.49
CA ALA A 369 -13.68 6.84 -1.73
C ALA A 369 -14.85 7.21 -2.66
N GLU A 370 -14.60 8.07 -3.63
CA GLU A 370 -15.59 8.53 -4.63
C GLU A 370 -16.09 7.38 -5.51
N TYR A 371 -15.21 6.46 -5.92
CA TYR A 371 -15.61 5.27 -6.68
C TYR A 371 -16.65 4.45 -5.91
N GLN A 372 -16.40 4.18 -4.63
CA GLN A 372 -17.36 3.42 -3.83
C GLN A 372 -18.63 4.21 -3.51
N GLU A 373 -18.52 5.53 -3.30
CA GLU A 373 -19.68 6.39 -3.08
C GLU A 373 -20.65 6.37 -4.27
N LYS A 374 -20.14 6.46 -5.50
CA LYS A 374 -20.95 6.35 -6.73
C LYS A 374 -21.69 5.01 -6.83
N LYS A 375 -21.21 3.96 -6.17
CA LYS A 375 -21.83 2.63 -6.12
C LYS A 375 -22.74 2.43 -4.89
N GLY A 376 -22.87 3.45 -4.06
CA GLY A 376 -23.64 3.43 -2.82
C GLY A 376 -22.79 3.06 -1.60
N LEU A 377 -23.06 3.74 -0.49
CA LEU A 377 -22.40 3.50 0.80
C LEU A 377 -23.36 2.80 1.77
N CYS A 378 -22.83 1.83 2.51
CA CYS A 378 -23.53 1.27 3.68
C CYS A 378 -22.50 0.81 4.73
N PRO A 379 -22.90 0.52 5.98
CA PRO A 379 -21.95 0.14 7.03
C PRO A 379 -21.05 -1.06 6.70
N LYS A 380 -21.50 -1.95 5.79
CA LYS A 380 -20.73 -3.13 5.33
C LYS A 380 -19.99 -2.90 4.00
N ARG A 381 -20.12 -1.72 3.38
CA ARG A 381 -19.51 -1.41 2.08
C ARG A 381 -19.17 0.07 1.97
N ILE A 382 -18.06 0.46 2.60
CA ILE A 382 -17.48 1.80 2.51
C ILE A 382 -16.21 1.88 1.65
N LEU A 383 -15.65 0.72 1.30
CA LEU A 383 -14.55 0.57 0.35
C LEU A 383 -14.98 -0.38 -0.78
N PRO A 384 -14.43 -0.20 -2.00
CA PRO A 384 -14.58 -1.18 -3.05
C PRO A 384 -13.76 -2.43 -2.74
N SER A 385 -13.98 -3.50 -3.49
CA SER A 385 -13.18 -4.72 -3.38
C SER A 385 -12.21 -4.88 -4.55
N MET A 386 -11.14 -5.65 -4.35
CA MET A 386 -10.10 -5.89 -5.38
C MET A 386 -10.64 -6.54 -6.66
N ASN A 387 -11.84 -7.12 -6.65
CA ASN A 387 -12.46 -7.70 -7.85
C ASN A 387 -13.10 -6.63 -8.76
N GLU A 388 -13.20 -5.38 -8.30
CA GLU A 388 -13.85 -4.28 -9.00
C GLU A 388 -12.82 -3.48 -9.80
N VAL A 389 -12.42 -4.01 -10.97
CA VAL A 389 -11.35 -3.44 -11.81
C VAL A 389 -11.49 -1.94 -12.08
N GLY A 390 -12.73 -1.44 -12.13
CA GLY A 390 -13.02 -0.02 -12.33
C GLY A 390 -12.38 0.92 -11.30
N VAL A 391 -12.17 0.48 -10.05
CA VAL A 391 -11.52 1.34 -9.04
C VAL A 391 -10.09 1.68 -9.44
N PHE A 392 -9.33 0.71 -9.94
CA PHE A 392 -7.93 0.91 -10.34
C PHE A 392 -7.80 1.80 -11.56
N ILE A 393 -8.79 1.78 -12.46
CA ILE A 393 -8.85 2.67 -13.62
C ILE A 393 -9.13 4.10 -13.17
N GLU A 394 -10.18 4.33 -12.37
CA GLU A 394 -10.53 5.66 -11.87
C GLU A 394 -9.40 6.27 -11.03
N GLU A 395 -8.81 5.47 -10.14
CA GLU A 395 -7.70 5.91 -9.29
C GLU A 395 -6.47 6.27 -10.11
N ALA A 396 -6.05 5.41 -11.06
CA ALA A 396 -4.87 5.69 -11.88
C ALA A 396 -5.09 6.95 -12.74
N VAL A 397 -6.27 7.14 -13.32
CA VAL A 397 -6.57 8.35 -14.09
C VAL A 397 -6.51 9.58 -13.19
N PHE A 398 -7.18 9.56 -12.04
CA PHE A 398 -7.24 10.70 -11.12
C PHE A 398 -5.85 11.08 -10.58
N VAL A 399 -5.05 10.09 -10.15
CA VAL A 399 -3.70 10.32 -9.61
C VAL A 399 -2.72 10.75 -10.72
N GLY A 400 -2.85 10.20 -11.93
CA GLY A 400 -2.04 10.60 -13.07
C GLY A 400 -2.30 12.05 -13.50
N MET A 401 -3.57 12.47 -13.52
CA MET A 401 -3.93 13.87 -13.75
C MET A 401 -3.36 14.77 -12.65
N LYS A 402 -3.31 14.32 -11.39
CA LYS A 402 -2.67 15.08 -10.31
C LYS A 402 -1.16 15.24 -10.52
N ALA A 403 -0.46 14.20 -10.98
CA ALA A 403 0.97 14.30 -11.31
C ALA A 403 1.23 15.29 -12.46
N ILE A 404 0.32 15.35 -13.44
CA ILE A 404 0.39 16.32 -14.55
C ILE A 404 0.13 17.74 -14.05
N GLU A 405 -0.90 17.94 -13.22
CA GLU A 405 -1.20 19.23 -12.58
C GLU A 405 0.00 19.76 -11.77
N GLN A 406 0.72 18.88 -11.09
CA GLN A 406 1.93 19.22 -10.32
C GLN A 406 3.18 19.48 -11.18
N GLY A 407 3.13 19.24 -12.50
CA GLY A 407 4.26 19.43 -13.40
C GLY A 407 5.40 18.41 -13.23
N ILE A 408 5.13 17.27 -12.58
CA ILE A 408 6.14 16.22 -12.33
C ILE A 408 6.07 15.06 -13.33
N ALA A 409 5.12 15.08 -14.26
CA ALA A 409 4.95 14.12 -15.34
C ALA A 409 5.87 14.44 -16.53
N GLN A 410 6.79 13.53 -16.87
CA GLN A 410 7.68 13.68 -18.03
C GLN A 410 6.99 13.31 -19.36
N LYS A 411 5.86 12.59 -19.29
CA LYS A 411 5.03 12.21 -20.44
C LYS A 411 3.57 12.63 -20.19
N PRO A 412 3.27 13.95 -20.17
CA PRO A 412 1.92 14.43 -19.93
C PRO A 412 0.97 13.99 -21.05
N MET A 413 -0.28 13.72 -20.69
CA MET A 413 -1.34 13.37 -21.63
C MET A 413 -2.70 13.83 -21.09
N ASN A 414 -3.70 13.99 -21.95
CA ASN A 414 -5.05 14.30 -21.50
C ASN A 414 -5.70 13.08 -20.81
N GLU A 415 -6.78 13.34 -20.06
CA GLU A 415 -7.48 12.33 -19.27
C GLU A 415 -7.98 11.15 -20.12
N GLU A 416 -8.55 11.42 -21.29
CA GLU A 416 -9.08 10.39 -22.19
C GLU A 416 -7.98 9.43 -22.66
N LYS A 417 -6.83 9.96 -23.07
CA LYS A 417 -5.69 9.15 -23.50
C LYS A 417 -5.08 8.35 -22.35
N LEU A 418 -4.99 8.95 -21.16
CA LEU A 418 -4.53 8.26 -19.96
C LEU A 418 -5.45 7.07 -19.64
N ARG A 419 -6.77 7.32 -19.60
CA ARG A 419 -7.78 6.29 -19.33
C ARG A 419 -7.67 5.11 -20.31
N LYS A 420 -7.63 5.37 -21.61
CA LYS A 420 -7.47 4.32 -22.63
C LYS A 420 -6.17 3.52 -22.45
N THR A 421 -5.08 4.20 -22.07
CA THR A 421 -3.78 3.55 -21.81
C THR A 421 -3.86 2.62 -20.61
N VAL A 422 -4.43 3.10 -19.49
CA VAL A 422 -4.62 2.34 -18.26
C VAL A 422 -5.51 1.11 -18.50
N GLU A 423 -6.66 1.30 -19.13
CA GLU A 423 -7.62 0.24 -19.45
C GLU A 423 -7.00 -0.86 -20.33
N SER A 424 -6.25 -0.46 -21.36
CA SER A 424 -5.57 -1.37 -22.27
C SER A 424 -4.56 -2.26 -21.54
N LYS A 425 -3.71 -1.67 -20.70
CA LYS A 425 -2.66 -2.40 -19.96
C LYS A 425 -3.24 -3.37 -18.94
N ILE A 426 -4.23 -2.94 -18.15
CA ILE A 426 -4.90 -3.82 -17.17
C ILE A 426 -5.64 -4.95 -17.90
N SER A 427 -6.33 -4.65 -19.00
CA SER A 427 -7.08 -5.66 -19.76
C SER A 427 -6.17 -6.69 -20.42
N LEU A 428 -5.01 -6.28 -20.95
CA LEU A 428 -4.05 -7.16 -21.60
C LEU A 428 -3.61 -8.31 -20.68
N VAL A 429 -3.12 -8.00 -19.48
CA VAL A 429 -2.65 -9.00 -18.52
C VAL A 429 -3.78 -9.98 -18.16
N ARG A 430 -4.97 -9.46 -17.89
CA ARG A 430 -6.13 -10.29 -17.54
C ARG A 430 -6.53 -11.23 -18.67
N ASN A 431 -6.43 -10.78 -19.92
CA ASN A 431 -6.71 -11.60 -21.09
C ASN A 431 -5.64 -12.67 -21.31
N ILE A 432 -4.35 -12.35 -21.10
CA ILE A 432 -3.26 -13.32 -21.14
C ILE A 432 -3.51 -14.44 -20.13
N ILE A 433 -3.75 -14.10 -18.87
CA ILE A 433 -3.97 -15.10 -17.80
C ILE A 433 -5.20 -15.96 -18.11
N LYS A 434 -6.30 -15.35 -18.54
CA LYS A 434 -7.49 -16.11 -18.97
C LYS A 434 -7.19 -17.10 -20.08
N SER A 435 -6.38 -16.71 -21.07
CA SER A 435 -5.97 -17.59 -22.15
C SER A 435 -5.08 -18.73 -21.63
N LEU A 436 -4.10 -18.45 -20.79
CA LEU A 436 -3.24 -19.49 -20.19
C LEU A 436 -4.04 -20.51 -19.36
N MET A 437 -5.06 -20.06 -18.62
CA MET A 437 -5.95 -20.94 -17.86
C MET A 437 -6.87 -21.74 -18.80
N LYS A 438 -7.41 -21.11 -19.86
CA LYS A 438 -8.27 -21.77 -20.85
C LYS A 438 -7.53 -22.89 -21.57
N GLU A 439 -6.28 -22.65 -21.96
CA GLU A 439 -5.41 -23.62 -22.62
C GLU A 439 -4.75 -24.62 -21.63
N LYS A 440 -5.08 -24.53 -20.33
CA LYS A 440 -4.55 -25.40 -19.26
C LYS A 440 -3.02 -25.35 -19.11
N LEU A 441 -2.39 -24.27 -19.56
CA LEU A 441 -0.95 -24.01 -19.36
C LEU A 441 -0.68 -23.64 -17.90
N ILE A 442 -1.59 -22.88 -17.28
CA ILE A 442 -1.70 -22.81 -15.82
C ILE A 442 -2.63 -23.93 -15.37
N LYS A 443 -2.05 -24.97 -14.75
CA LYS A 443 -2.79 -26.18 -14.35
C LYS A 443 -3.75 -25.87 -13.20
N LYS A 444 -4.97 -26.40 -13.24
CA LYS A 444 -5.90 -26.27 -12.12
C LYS A 444 -5.46 -27.19 -10.95
N TYR A 445 -5.28 -26.63 -9.75
CA TYR A 445 -5.12 -27.40 -8.53
C TYR A 445 -6.38 -28.27 -8.27
N LYS A 446 -6.19 -29.55 -7.96
CA LYS A 446 -7.27 -30.56 -7.87
C LYS A 446 -7.85 -30.67 -6.47
#